data_AF-A0A8T3RB02-F1
#
_entry.id   AF-A0A8T3RB02-F1
#
_cell.length_a   1.000
_cell.length_b   1.000
_cell.length_c   1.000
_cell.angle_alpha   90.00
_cell.angle_beta   90.00
_cell.angle_gamma   90.00
#
_symmetry.space_group_name_H-M   'P 1'
#
loop_
_entity.id
_entity.type
_entity.pdbx_description
1 polymer ?
#
loop_
_entity_poly.entity_id
_entity_poly.type
_entity_poly.pdbx_seq_one_letter_code
_entity_poly.pdbx_strand_id
1 'polypeptide(L)'
;MFRLRRPAASLAICLAMAALLLPVGVVAGSADDLLPDLRMAKPSEIRLDTDGAGRRLLRFSALIINAGQGPLLVRGKRDCATSECPKMTTVQRIRQTDGSWRGVPTARAGKFDVGDGHNHWHVMRFQRYELFELEPPPEVPGVALRGAKTGFCFFDTSARQLDLPGAPQQRVFYEPGCGRSDSISFRMGLSVGWGDYYGWSLPRQWIDTSGIGDGRYLLCSTANAQGDWLETDTSNNQSWAEIRLVDNGAGADTVEVLRTGRSACGSQLLVSRDRALVAGMGSVPDLEARETAAGGTPLHLDS
;
A
#
# COMPACT_ATOMS: atom_id res chain seq x y z
N MET A 1 53.84 -91.39 -41.84
CA MET A 1 54.79 -90.48 -41.16
C MET A 1 53.99 -89.52 -40.30
N PHE A 2 54.31 -89.47 -39.00
CA PHE A 2 53.70 -88.62 -37.98
C PHE A 2 53.70 -87.13 -38.35
N ARG A 3 52.64 -86.39 -37.99
CA ARG A 3 52.81 -85.12 -37.26
C ARG A 3 51.54 -84.65 -36.55
N LEU A 4 51.81 -84.05 -35.40
CA LEU A 4 50.99 -83.79 -34.21
C LEU A 4 49.77 -82.87 -34.41
N ARG A 5 48.77 -83.13 -33.56
CA ARG A 5 47.68 -82.21 -33.18
C ARG A 5 48.23 -80.95 -32.49
N ARG A 6 47.59 -79.80 -32.76
CA ARG A 6 47.63 -78.59 -31.92
C ARG A 6 46.18 -78.13 -31.66
N PRO A 7 45.75 -77.90 -30.42
CA PRO A 7 44.53 -77.17 -30.12
C PRO A 7 44.84 -75.70 -29.79
N ALA A 8 43.81 -74.84 -29.86
CA ALA A 8 43.69 -73.43 -29.42
C ALA A 8 43.33 -72.50 -30.59
N ALA A 9 42.39 -71.56 -30.51
CA ALA A 9 41.48 -71.13 -29.46
C ALA A 9 40.33 -70.37 -30.15
N SER A 10 39.09 -70.58 -29.73
CA SER A 10 37.96 -69.78 -30.21
C SER A 10 38.00 -68.40 -29.58
N LEU A 11 38.29 -67.38 -30.37
CA LEU A 11 38.18 -65.97 -29.99
C LEU A 11 36.70 -65.56 -30.07
N ALA A 12 36.01 -65.54 -28.94
CA ALA A 12 34.69 -64.93 -28.85
C ALA A 12 34.84 -63.41 -28.80
N ILE A 13 34.46 -62.73 -29.88
CA ILE A 13 34.40 -61.27 -29.93
C ILE A 13 33.06 -60.83 -29.32
N CYS A 14 33.09 -60.39 -28.06
CA CYS A 14 31.96 -59.67 -27.46
C CYS A 14 31.91 -58.25 -28.07
N LEU A 15 30.98 -58.00 -28.99
CA LEU A 15 30.61 -56.64 -29.38
C LEU A 15 29.88 -55.97 -28.21
N ALA A 16 30.59 -55.15 -27.44
CA ALA A 16 29.97 -54.22 -26.50
C ALA A 16 29.38 -53.05 -27.31
N MET A 17 28.06 -53.05 -27.53
CA MET A 17 27.35 -51.84 -27.97
C MET A 17 27.33 -50.85 -26.81
N ALA A 18 28.27 -49.90 -26.80
CA ALA A 18 28.18 -48.72 -25.96
C ALA A 18 27.06 -47.83 -26.51
N ALA A 19 25.86 -47.92 -25.93
CA ALA A 19 24.81 -46.94 -26.17
C ALA A 19 25.28 -45.58 -25.64
N LEU A 20 25.59 -44.66 -26.55
CA LEU A 20 25.95 -43.30 -26.23
C LEU A 20 24.68 -42.59 -25.71
N LEU A 21 24.46 -42.63 -24.40
CA LEU A 21 23.46 -41.81 -23.73
C LEU A 21 23.92 -40.35 -23.82
N LEU A 22 23.44 -39.63 -24.82
CA LEU A 22 23.55 -38.18 -24.86
C LEU A 22 22.85 -37.63 -23.60
N PRO A 23 23.50 -36.78 -22.79
CA PRO A 23 22.81 -36.11 -21.70
C PRO A 23 21.75 -35.22 -22.33
N VAL A 24 20.48 -35.58 -22.15
CA VAL A 24 19.38 -34.64 -22.36
C VAL A 24 19.63 -33.51 -21.37
N GLY A 25 20.16 -32.38 -21.85
CA GLY A 25 20.32 -31.19 -21.04
C GLY A 25 18.95 -30.81 -20.52
N VAL A 26 18.73 -30.99 -19.21
CA VAL A 26 17.58 -30.41 -18.54
C VAL A 26 17.76 -28.91 -18.68
N VAL A 27 17.00 -28.29 -19.58
CA VAL A 27 16.87 -26.83 -19.60
C VAL A 27 16.23 -26.50 -18.26
N ALA A 28 17.03 -26.02 -17.30
CA ALA A 28 16.50 -25.47 -16.08
C ALA A 28 15.57 -24.32 -16.48
N GLY A 29 14.26 -24.50 -16.29
CA GLY A 29 13.32 -23.40 -16.44
C GLY A 29 13.75 -22.24 -15.54
N SER A 30 13.63 -21.00 -16.03
CA SER A 30 13.90 -19.84 -15.18
C SER A 30 12.99 -19.86 -13.96
N ALA A 31 13.54 -19.72 -12.77
CA ALA A 31 12.74 -19.67 -11.55
C ALA A 31 11.87 -18.41 -11.52
N ASP A 32 10.58 -18.59 -11.23
CA ASP A 32 9.59 -17.52 -11.18
C ASP A 32 9.69 -16.72 -9.87
N ASP A 33 9.27 -15.46 -9.93
CA ASP A 33 9.24 -14.58 -8.76
C ASP A 33 8.04 -14.86 -7.84
N LEU A 34 8.32 -14.96 -6.54
CA LEU A 34 7.31 -14.92 -5.50
C LEU A 34 7.17 -13.48 -5.00
N LEU A 35 6.29 -12.72 -5.65
CA LEU A 35 6.05 -11.31 -5.34
C LEU A 35 5.05 -11.12 -4.18
N PRO A 36 5.15 -10.01 -3.44
CA PRO A 36 4.13 -9.60 -2.48
C PRO A 36 2.86 -9.06 -3.18
N ASP A 37 1.79 -8.91 -2.41
CA ASP A 37 0.54 -8.24 -2.79
C ASP A 37 0.14 -7.33 -1.61
N LEU A 38 0.37 -6.02 -1.72
CA LEU A 38 0.27 -5.09 -0.60
C LEU A 38 -1.12 -4.44 -0.54
N ARG A 39 -1.94 -4.93 0.38
CA ARG A 39 -3.31 -4.46 0.55
C ARG A 39 -3.44 -3.55 1.75
N MET A 40 -3.99 -2.36 1.54
CA MET A 40 -4.37 -1.49 2.65
C MET A 40 -5.67 -1.97 3.30
N ALA A 41 -5.66 -2.13 4.62
CA ALA A 41 -6.89 -2.20 5.40
C ALA A 41 -7.59 -0.86 5.42
N LYS A 42 -8.91 -0.87 5.68
CA LYS A 42 -9.69 0.37 5.86
C LYS A 42 -9.08 1.19 7.00
N PRO A 43 -8.95 2.52 6.87
CA PRO A 43 -8.49 3.36 7.97
C PRO A 43 -9.38 3.15 9.20
N SER A 44 -8.77 3.13 10.39
CA SER A 44 -9.48 2.90 11.66
C SER A 44 -9.04 3.90 12.72
N GLU A 45 -9.74 3.94 13.85
CA GLU A 45 -9.45 4.87 14.96
C GLU A 45 -9.25 6.31 14.46
N ILE A 46 -10.16 6.77 13.59
CA ILE A 46 -10.12 8.10 12.99
C ILE A 46 -10.61 9.10 14.04
N ARG A 47 -9.78 10.09 14.36
CA ARG A 47 -10.06 11.06 15.43
C ARG A 47 -9.42 12.41 15.13
N LEU A 48 -9.96 13.44 15.76
CA LEU A 48 -9.30 14.75 15.82
C LEU A 48 -8.44 14.84 17.08
N ASP A 49 -7.37 15.61 16.98
CA ASP A 49 -6.43 15.94 18.04
C ASP A 49 -5.97 17.38 17.86
N THR A 50 -5.58 18.03 18.96
CA THR A 50 -4.98 19.36 18.93
C THR A 50 -3.59 19.27 19.55
N ASP A 51 -2.55 19.58 18.77
CA ASP A 51 -1.18 19.49 19.28
C ASP A 51 -0.80 20.66 20.19
N GLY A 52 0.38 20.59 20.81
CA GLY A 52 0.87 21.65 21.71
C GLY A 52 1.09 23.02 21.05
N ALA A 53 1.06 23.09 19.72
CA ALA A 53 1.12 24.35 18.96
C ALA A 53 -0.27 24.85 18.54
N GLY A 54 -1.35 24.16 18.95
CA GLY A 54 -2.73 24.51 18.62
C GLY A 54 -3.18 24.05 17.22
N ARG A 55 -2.41 23.18 16.54
CA ARG A 55 -2.81 22.68 15.22
C ARG A 55 -3.85 21.57 15.36
N ARG A 56 -4.87 21.63 14.52
CA ARG A 56 -5.91 20.61 14.40
C ARG A 56 -5.39 19.47 13.51
N LEU A 57 -5.31 18.27 14.06
CA LEU A 57 -4.73 17.10 13.41
C LEU A 57 -5.78 15.99 13.24
N LEU A 58 -6.00 15.54 12.02
CA LEU A 58 -6.74 14.31 11.74
C LEU A 58 -5.81 13.11 11.92
N ARG A 59 -6.01 12.34 12.99
CA ARG A 59 -5.28 11.11 13.29
C ARG A 59 -6.06 9.87 12.87
N PHE A 60 -5.34 8.82 12.52
CA PHE A 60 -5.93 7.53 12.11
C PHE A 60 -4.90 6.41 12.17
N SER A 61 -5.36 5.21 12.47
CA SER A 61 -4.57 3.99 12.37
C SER A 61 -4.60 3.46 10.93
N ALA A 62 -3.46 2.94 10.47
CA ALA A 62 -3.26 2.35 9.16
C ALA A 62 -2.66 0.94 9.28
N LEU A 63 -3.00 0.07 8.34
CA LEU A 63 -2.50 -1.30 8.30
C LEU A 63 -2.32 -1.72 6.84
N ILE A 64 -1.10 -2.09 6.49
CA ILE A 64 -0.76 -2.76 5.23
C ILE A 64 -0.65 -4.25 5.47
N ILE A 65 -1.13 -5.08 4.55
CA ILE A 65 -1.16 -6.54 4.63
C ILE A 65 -0.47 -7.10 3.39
N ASN A 66 0.41 -8.08 3.54
CA ASN A 66 0.93 -8.83 2.39
C ASN A 66 0.07 -10.08 2.14
N ALA A 67 -0.67 -10.09 1.04
CA ALA A 67 -1.51 -11.21 0.60
C ALA A 67 -0.89 -12.00 -0.58
N GLY A 68 0.38 -11.73 -0.89
CA GLY A 68 1.05 -12.24 -2.10
C GLY A 68 1.62 -13.64 -1.91
N GLN A 69 2.44 -14.05 -2.87
CA GLN A 69 3.07 -15.38 -2.89
C GLN A 69 4.43 -15.39 -2.18
N GLY A 70 5.05 -14.22 -1.99
CA GLY A 70 6.32 -14.08 -1.31
C GLY A 70 6.36 -12.85 -0.39
N PRO A 71 7.38 -12.78 0.50
CA PRO A 71 7.52 -11.64 1.39
C PRO A 71 7.90 -10.39 0.62
N LEU A 72 7.43 -9.23 1.09
CA LEU A 72 8.14 -7.99 0.80
C LEU A 72 9.43 -8.01 1.62
N LEU A 73 10.59 -7.93 0.98
CA LEU A 73 11.88 -7.82 1.68
C LEU A 73 12.69 -6.69 1.08
N VAL A 74 13.13 -5.76 1.92
CA VAL A 74 13.91 -4.60 1.52
C VAL A 74 15.22 -4.56 2.29
N ARG A 75 16.32 -4.40 1.53
CA ARG A 75 17.64 -4.16 2.10
C ARG A 75 18.09 -2.75 1.80
N GLY A 76 18.44 -2.03 2.86
CA GLY A 76 19.14 -0.74 2.78
C GLY A 76 20.64 -0.94 2.91
N LYS A 77 21.44 -0.19 2.16
CA LYS A 77 22.90 -0.15 2.33
C LYS A 77 23.47 1.25 2.07
N ARG A 78 24.53 1.57 2.81
CA ARG A 78 25.46 2.69 2.59
C ARG A 78 26.87 2.27 3.02
N ASP A 79 27.89 2.98 2.53
CA ASP A 79 29.30 2.65 2.77
C ASP A 79 30.04 3.69 3.63
N CYS A 80 29.30 4.52 4.37
CA CYS A 80 29.78 5.67 5.13
C CYS A 80 28.97 5.88 6.42
N ALA A 81 29.47 6.69 7.36
CA ALA A 81 28.79 6.98 8.63
C ALA A 81 27.52 7.85 8.44
N THR A 82 26.60 7.86 9.41
CA THR A 82 25.26 8.52 9.25
C THR A 82 25.37 10.02 9.09
N SER A 83 26.35 10.61 9.76
CA SER A 83 26.72 12.01 9.62
C SER A 83 27.16 12.39 8.20
N GLU A 84 27.82 11.47 7.48
CA GLU A 84 28.36 11.70 6.14
C GLU A 84 27.32 11.37 5.06
N CYS A 85 26.56 10.31 5.26
CA CYS A 85 25.59 9.78 4.32
C CYS A 85 24.27 9.50 5.03
N PRO A 86 23.37 10.50 5.15
CA PRO A 86 22.11 10.38 5.88
C PRO A 86 21.06 9.51 5.16
N LYS A 87 21.41 8.94 4.01
CA LYS A 87 20.53 8.11 3.18
C LYS A 87 21.17 6.76 2.84
N MET A 88 20.35 5.74 2.71
CA MET A 88 20.70 4.42 2.17
C MET A 88 20.10 4.23 0.78
N THR A 89 20.84 3.56 -0.10
CA THR A 89 20.25 2.93 -1.28
C THR A 89 19.40 1.74 -0.84
N THR A 90 18.33 1.44 -1.57
CA THR A 90 17.47 0.28 -1.25
C THR A 90 17.30 -0.66 -2.43
N VAL A 91 17.18 -1.94 -2.09
CA VAL A 91 16.96 -3.04 -3.03
C VAL A 91 15.81 -3.89 -2.51
N GLN A 92 14.80 -4.14 -3.35
CA GLN A 92 13.82 -5.18 -3.11
C GLN A 92 14.47 -6.53 -3.36
N ARG A 93 14.43 -7.43 -2.38
CA ARG A 93 14.88 -8.81 -2.52
C ARG A 93 13.66 -9.68 -2.76
N ILE A 94 13.66 -10.37 -3.90
CA ILE A 94 12.53 -11.18 -4.35
C ILE A 94 12.96 -12.64 -4.28
N ARG A 95 12.17 -13.47 -3.58
CA ARG A 95 12.38 -14.91 -3.50
C ARG A 95 11.88 -15.55 -4.78
N GLN A 96 12.58 -16.55 -5.28
CA GLN A 96 12.18 -17.29 -6.48
C GLN A 96 11.70 -18.70 -6.12
N THR A 97 10.98 -19.36 -7.04
CA THR A 97 10.40 -20.70 -6.83
C THR A 97 11.44 -21.80 -6.58
N ASP A 98 12.67 -21.62 -7.05
CA ASP A 98 13.81 -22.51 -6.78
C ASP A 98 14.49 -22.24 -5.42
N GLY A 99 13.98 -21.29 -4.63
CA GLY A 99 14.51 -20.88 -3.34
C GLY A 99 15.62 -19.84 -3.39
N SER A 100 16.08 -19.46 -4.59
CA SER A 100 17.05 -18.39 -4.79
C SER A 100 16.43 -17.01 -4.55
N TRP A 101 17.26 -15.96 -4.58
CA TRP A 101 16.83 -14.58 -4.35
C TRP A 101 17.50 -13.62 -5.32
N ARG A 102 16.70 -12.90 -6.11
CA ARG A 102 17.20 -11.79 -6.93
C ARG A 102 17.00 -10.44 -6.23
N GLY A 103 17.72 -9.43 -6.71
CA GLY A 103 17.64 -8.06 -6.21
C GLY A 103 17.17 -7.10 -7.30
N VAL A 104 16.22 -6.23 -6.97
CA VAL A 104 15.75 -5.13 -7.82
C VAL A 104 16.07 -3.81 -7.14
N PRO A 105 16.94 -2.97 -7.69
CA PRO A 105 17.16 -1.62 -7.20
C PRO A 105 15.86 -0.83 -7.19
N THR A 106 15.63 -0.03 -6.16
CA THR A 106 14.44 0.84 -6.10
C THR A 106 14.83 2.31 -6.11
N ALA A 107 13.91 3.17 -6.54
CA ALA A 107 14.12 4.62 -6.50
C ALA A 107 13.95 5.23 -5.10
N ARG A 108 13.67 4.42 -4.07
CA ARG A 108 13.42 4.88 -2.71
C ARG A 108 14.67 4.80 -1.85
N ALA A 109 14.94 5.88 -1.13
CA ALA A 109 16.03 5.94 -0.18
C ALA A 109 15.55 5.45 1.19
N GLY A 110 16.46 4.79 1.91
CA GLY A 110 16.37 4.66 3.34
C GLY A 110 16.82 5.95 4.02
N LYS A 111 16.17 6.40 5.08
CA LYS A 111 16.61 7.55 5.89
C LYS A 111 16.46 7.19 7.37
N PHE A 112 17.42 7.61 8.19
CA PHE A 112 17.27 7.52 9.63
C PHE A 112 16.31 8.61 10.08
N ASP A 113 15.20 8.25 10.73
CA ASP A 113 14.26 9.24 11.24
C ASP A 113 14.62 9.57 12.69
N VAL A 114 14.84 10.85 12.95
CA VAL A 114 15.14 11.37 14.30
C VAL A 114 13.99 12.21 14.84
N GLY A 115 13.00 12.54 14.01
CA GLY A 115 11.98 13.53 14.36
C GLY A 115 10.56 12.98 14.43
N ASP A 116 10.34 11.68 14.26
CA ASP A 116 9.07 11.02 14.53
C ASP A 116 9.15 10.06 15.73
N GLY A 117 10.14 10.24 16.61
CA GLY A 117 10.27 9.45 17.84
C GLY A 117 10.64 7.98 17.64
N HIS A 118 10.85 7.53 16.40
CA HIS A 118 11.26 6.17 16.10
C HIS A 118 12.76 6.13 15.84
N ASN A 119 13.55 5.55 16.75
CA ASN A 119 15.02 5.54 16.65
C ASN A 119 15.55 4.44 15.69
N HIS A 120 15.00 4.34 14.47
CA HIS A 120 15.35 3.34 13.46
C HIS A 120 15.29 3.90 12.03
N TRP A 121 15.82 3.16 11.04
CA TRP A 121 15.73 3.57 9.63
C TRP A 121 14.32 3.38 9.08
N HIS A 122 13.96 4.17 8.08
CA HIS A 122 12.72 4.06 7.32
C HIS A 122 12.99 4.00 5.82
N VAL A 123 12.15 3.26 5.10
CA VAL A 123 11.97 3.42 3.66
C VAL A 123 11.06 4.63 3.42
N MET A 124 11.55 5.61 2.67
CA MET A 124 10.80 6.83 2.39
C MET A 124 9.75 6.61 1.30
N ARG A 125 8.58 7.23 1.46
CA ARG A 125 7.46 7.26 0.50
C ARG A 125 6.92 5.87 0.13
N PHE A 126 6.97 4.93 1.08
CA PHE A 126 6.41 3.57 0.91
C PHE A 126 4.88 3.57 0.90
N GLN A 127 4.25 4.27 1.84
CA GLN A 127 2.80 4.51 1.85
C GLN A 127 2.51 6.01 1.68
N ARG A 128 1.27 6.33 1.33
CA ARG A 128 0.78 7.70 1.14
C ARG A 128 -0.62 7.85 1.74
N TYR A 129 -0.78 8.93 2.49
CA TYR A 129 -2.07 9.35 3.05
C TYR A 129 -2.49 10.69 2.45
N GLU A 130 -3.75 10.76 2.04
CA GLU A 130 -4.36 11.91 1.37
C GLU A 130 -5.73 12.19 1.94
N LEU A 131 -6.08 13.47 2.10
CA LEU A 131 -7.43 13.90 2.43
C LEU A 131 -7.96 14.80 1.30
N PHE A 132 -9.07 14.38 0.69
CA PHE A 132 -9.71 15.13 -0.39
C PHE A 132 -11.01 15.75 0.10
N GLU A 133 -11.19 17.03 -0.16
CA GLU A 133 -12.46 17.71 0.06
C GLU A 133 -13.52 17.24 -0.96
N LEU A 134 -14.73 16.99 -0.46
CA LEU A 134 -15.89 16.58 -1.26
C LEU A 134 -16.87 17.73 -1.52
N GLU A 135 -16.95 18.72 -0.63
CA GLU A 135 -17.98 19.77 -0.60
C GLU A 135 -17.38 21.14 -0.24
N PRO A 136 -17.56 22.19 -1.08
CA PRO A 136 -18.02 22.10 -2.47
C PRO A 136 -16.97 21.35 -3.31
N PRO A 137 -17.38 20.59 -4.34
CA PRO A 137 -16.40 19.97 -5.23
C PRO A 137 -15.61 21.09 -5.93
N PRO A 138 -14.29 21.15 -5.76
CA PRO A 138 -13.49 22.18 -6.41
C PRO A 138 -13.56 22.00 -7.93
N GLU A 139 -13.62 23.11 -8.69
CA GLU A 139 -13.66 23.13 -10.17
C GLU A 139 -12.48 22.36 -10.79
N VAL A 140 -11.35 22.32 -10.08
CA VAL A 140 -10.16 21.52 -10.36
C VAL A 140 -10.08 20.42 -9.30
N PRO A 141 -9.60 19.19 -9.60
CA PRO A 141 -9.36 18.19 -8.56
C PRO A 141 -8.58 18.79 -7.40
N GLY A 142 -9.27 19.06 -6.28
CA GLY A 142 -8.70 19.76 -5.14
C GLY A 142 -7.37 19.15 -4.72
N VAL A 143 -6.41 20.01 -4.37
CA VAL A 143 -5.11 19.56 -3.88
C VAL A 143 -5.36 18.81 -2.57
N ALA A 144 -5.11 17.50 -2.58
CA ALA A 144 -5.23 16.69 -1.37
C ALA A 144 -4.26 17.18 -0.30
N LEU A 145 -4.75 17.34 0.93
CA LEU A 145 -3.88 17.47 2.09
C LEU A 145 -3.09 16.16 2.27
N ARG A 146 -1.84 16.28 2.72
CA ARG A 146 -0.89 15.15 2.80
C ARG A 146 -0.63 14.75 4.25
N GLY A 147 -0.51 13.44 4.48
CA GLY A 147 -0.08 12.91 5.76
C GLY A 147 1.37 13.29 6.09
N ALA A 148 1.64 13.55 7.37
CA ALA A 148 2.98 13.87 7.85
C ALA A 148 3.90 12.64 7.92
N LYS A 149 3.35 11.43 7.98
CA LYS A 149 4.12 10.18 7.95
C LYS A 149 4.63 9.91 6.53
N THR A 150 5.93 10.06 6.34
CA THR A 150 6.57 9.89 5.03
C THR A 150 7.61 8.78 4.99
N GLY A 151 8.01 8.24 6.14
CA GLY A 151 8.94 7.11 6.30
C GLY A 151 8.29 5.96 7.06
N PHE A 152 8.64 4.73 6.67
CA PHE A 152 8.09 3.50 7.24
C PHE A 152 9.19 2.48 7.52
N CYS A 153 9.18 1.93 8.74
CA CYS A 153 9.81 0.66 9.11
C CYS A 153 8.69 -0.38 9.15
N PHE A 154 8.67 -1.31 8.21
CA PHE A 154 7.65 -2.34 8.16
C PHE A 154 8.21 -3.69 8.60
N PHE A 155 7.46 -4.33 9.49
CA PHE A 155 7.74 -5.65 10.03
C PHE A 155 6.45 -6.37 10.38
N ASP A 156 6.54 -7.65 10.73
CA ASP A 156 5.37 -8.44 11.08
C ASP A 156 4.84 -7.95 12.44
N THR A 157 3.81 -7.11 12.45
CA THR A 157 3.17 -6.62 13.69
C THR A 157 1.90 -7.39 14.02
N SER A 158 1.24 -7.92 12.99
CA SER A 158 -0.13 -8.41 13.07
C SER A 158 -0.35 -9.63 12.18
N ALA A 159 -0.78 -10.75 12.75
CA ALA A 159 -1.26 -11.89 11.95
C ALA A 159 -2.59 -11.53 11.29
N ARG A 160 -2.76 -11.85 10.00
CA ARG A 160 -3.97 -11.52 9.22
C ARG A 160 -4.53 -12.69 8.43
N GLN A 161 -3.73 -13.30 7.57
CA GLN A 161 -4.14 -14.36 6.63
C GLN A 161 -3.10 -15.49 6.66
N LEU A 162 -2.95 -16.14 7.82
CA LEU A 162 -1.91 -17.17 8.04
C LEU A 162 -2.21 -18.50 7.35
N ASP A 163 -3.37 -18.63 6.73
CA ASP A 163 -3.82 -19.74 5.88
C ASP A 163 -3.32 -19.62 4.43
N LEU A 164 -2.77 -18.47 4.03
CA LEU A 164 -2.18 -18.30 2.70
C LEU A 164 -0.98 -19.24 2.50
N PRO A 165 -0.81 -19.82 1.29
CA PRO A 165 0.38 -20.60 0.96
C PRO A 165 1.67 -19.83 1.24
N GLY A 166 2.57 -20.44 2.01
CA GLY A 166 3.85 -19.82 2.37
C GLY A 166 3.80 -18.80 3.50
N ALA A 167 2.64 -18.57 4.13
CA ALA A 167 2.54 -17.72 5.31
C ALA A 167 3.22 -18.38 6.53
N PRO A 168 4.23 -17.74 7.15
CA PRO A 168 4.85 -18.27 8.35
C PRO A 168 3.89 -18.10 9.53
N GLN A 169 3.75 -19.15 10.35
CA GLN A 169 2.87 -19.14 11.54
C GLN A 169 3.42 -18.27 12.68
N GLN A 170 4.67 -17.85 12.58
CA GLN A 170 5.34 -16.94 13.50
C GLN A 170 5.92 -15.78 12.71
N ARG A 171 6.15 -14.67 13.41
CA ARG A 171 6.78 -13.48 12.86
C ARG A 171 8.18 -13.83 12.35
N VAL A 172 8.51 -13.37 11.15
CA VAL A 172 9.85 -13.49 10.56
C VAL A 172 10.59 -12.15 10.65
N PHE A 173 9.87 -11.04 10.46
CA PHE A 173 10.43 -9.70 10.52
C PHE A 173 10.05 -9.01 11.83
N TYR A 174 11.04 -8.36 12.44
CA TYR A 174 10.92 -7.66 13.72
C TYR A 174 11.55 -6.28 13.61
N GLU A 175 11.12 -5.34 14.46
CA GLU A 175 11.61 -3.97 14.51
C GLU A 175 13.15 -3.84 14.51
N PRO A 176 13.95 -4.67 15.22
CA PRO A 176 15.40 -4.56 15.17
C PRO A 176 16.00 -4.68 13.75
N GLY A 177 15.28 -5.32 12.81
CA GLY A 177 15.65 -5.38 11.40
C GLY A 177 15.70 -4.01 10.71
N CYS A 178 14.98 -3.02 11.23
CA CYS A 178 15.00 -1.63 10.75
C CYS A 178 16.30 -0.89 11.12
N GLY A 179 17.17 -1.49 11.92
CA GLY A 179 18.48 -0.94 12.25
C GLY A 179 18.45 0.22 13.25
N ARG A 180 19.64 0.64 13.68
CA ARG A 180 19.88 1.71 14.65
C ARG A 180 20.63 2.88 13.98
N SER A 181 20.86 3.96 14.72
CA SER A 181 21.48 5.19 14.19
C SER A 181 22.86 4.97 13.55
N ASP A 182 23.62 3.99 14.02
CA ASP A 182 24.95 3.63 13.53
C ASP A 182 24.94 2.56 12.43
N SER A 183 23.77 2.02 12.08
CA SER A 183 23.67 0.92 11.12
C SER A 183 24.06 1.38 9.70
N ILE A 184 24.91 0.59 9.05
CA ILE A 184 25.28 0.75 7.63
C ILE A 184 24.39 -0.06 6.68
N SER A 185 23.52 -0.91 7.24
CA SER A 185 22.51 -1.65 6.51
C SER A 185 21.27 -1.90 7.37
N PHE A 186 20.14 -2.14 6.73
CA PHE A 186 18.93 -2.65 7.38
C PHE A 186 18.30 -3.77 6.55
N ARG A 187 17.42 -4.53 7.21
CA ARG A 187 16.58 -5.56 6.60
C ARG A 187 15.15 -5.45 7.15
N MET A 188 14.29 -4.80 6.38
CA MET A 188 12.85 -4.66 6.68
C MET A 188 12.06 -5.63 5.81
N GLY A 189 10.91 -6.09 6.28
CA GLY A 189 10.10 -6.99 5.48
C GLY A 189 8.72 -7.23 6.04
N LEU A 190 7.82 -7.71 5.19
CA LEU A 190 6.46 -8.07 5.56
C LEU A 190 6.16 -9.47 5.00
N SER A 191 5.97 -10.42 5.89
CA SER A 191 5.72 -11.82 5.56
C SER A 191 4.37 -12.01 4.90
N VAL A 192 4.25 -13.03 4.04
CA VAL A 192 2.94 -13.45 3.49
C VAL A 192 1.97 -13.73 4.64
N GLY A 193 0.76 -13.20 4.57
CA GLY A 193 -0.27 -13.34 5.59
C GLY A 193 -0.12 -12.42 6.81
N TRP A 194 0.95 -11.64 6.89
CA TRP A 194 1.18 -10.68 7.98
C TRP A 194 0.87 -9.25 7.54
N GLY A 195 0.61 -8.41 8.54
CA GLY A 195 0.42 -6.98 8.38
C GLY A 195 1.33 -6.15 9.28
N ASP A 196 1.54 -4.91 8.84
CA ASP A 196 2.33 -3.89 9.51
C ASP A 196 1.39 -2.74 9.93
N TYR A 197 1.21 -2.60 11.24
CA TYR A 197 0.21 -1.75 11.88
C TYR A 197 0.84 -0.47 12.42
N TYR A 198 0.28 0.66 11.98
CA TYR A 198 0.64 1.99 12.45
C TYR A 198 -0.54 2.61 13.17
N GLY A 199 -0.49 2.63 14.51
CA GLY A 199 -1.55 3.20 15.34
C GLY A 199 -1.61 4.73 15.26
N TRP A 200 -2.81 5.30 15.41
CA TRP A 200 -3.10 6.75 15.34
C TRP A 200 -2.24 7.61 16.29
N SER A 201 -1.78 7.04 17.40
CA SER A 201 -0.97 7.72 18.40
C SER A 201 0.51 7.84 18.01
N LEU A 202 0.95 7.12 16.97
CA LEU A 202 2.33 7.19 16.51
C LEU A 202 2.68 8.61 16.04
N PRO A 203 3.93 9.05 16.21
CA PRO A 203 4.30 10.39 15.77
C PRO A 203 4.17 10.52 14.25
N ARG A 204 3.75 11.72 13.83
CA ARG A 204 3.41 12.07 12.44
C ARG A 204 2.28 11.26 11.81
N GLN A 205 1.61 10.38 12.55
CA GLN A 205 0.45 9.61 12.06
C GLN A 205 -0.82 10.48 12.03
N TRP A 206 -0.76 11.54 11.22
CA TRP A 206 -1.81 12.55 11.08
C TRP A 206 -1.75 13.29 9.75
N ILE A 207 -2.84 13.97 9.41
CA ILE A 207 -2.94 15.03 8.39
C ILE A 207 -3.28 16.34 9.13
N ASP A 208 -2.57 17.43 8.80
CA ASP A 208 -2.86 18.75 9.37
C ASP A 208 -4.13 19.30 8.72
N THR A 209 -5.17 19.53 9.51
CA THR A 209 -6.47 20.02 9.06
C THR A 209 -6.76 21.42 9.59
N SER A 210 -5.74 22.15 10.06
CA SER A 210 -5.91 23.51 10.63
C SER A 210 -6.43 24.53 9.62
N GLY A 211 -6.20 24.30 8.32
CA GLY A 211 -6.61 25.20 7.24
C GLY A 211 -7.92 24.82 6.54
N ILE A 212 -8.64 23.80 7.02
CA ILE A 212 -9.88 23.34 6.40
C ILE A 212 -11.05 23.37 7.40
N GLY A 213 -12.23 23.70 6.90
CA GLY A 213 -13.44 23.85 7.70
C GLY A 213 -14.27 22.57 7.79
N ASP A 214 -15.51 22.75 8.23
CA ASP A 214 -16.51 21.71 8.28
C ASP A 214 -16.86 21.20 6.89
N GLY A 215 -17.17 19.92 6.81
CA GLY A 215 -17.55 19.32 5.54
C GLY A 215 -17.25 17.84 5.46
N ARG A 216 -17.47 17.30 4.27
CA ARG A 216 -17.23 15.90 3.96
C ARG A 216 -15.92 15.74 3.22
N TYR A 217 -15.15 14.74 3.62
CA TYR A 217 -13.83 14.48 3.09
C TYR A 217 -13.64 12.99 2.81
N LEU A 218 -12.77 12.66 1.85
CA LEU A 218 -12.32 11.31 1.58
C LEU A 218 -10.88 11.15 2.07
N LEU A 219 -10.69 10.41 3.16
CA LEU A 219 -9.40 9.97 3.65
C LEU A 219 -8.97 8.74 2.86
N CYS A 220 -7.81 8.82 2.22
CA CYS A 220 -7.24 7.80 1.36
C CYS A 220 -5.90 7.31 1.90
N SER A 221 -5.74 5.99 1.93
CA SER A 221 -4.51 5.30 2.29
C SER A 221 -4.06 4.42 1.14
N THR A 222 -2.82 4.60 0.69
CA THR A 222 -2.27 3.91 -0.49
C THR A 222 -0.90 3.30 -0.19
N ALA A 223 -0.78 1.98 -0.32
CA ALA A 223 0.49 1.27 -0.32
C ALA A 223 1.20 1.41 -1.69
N ASN A 224 2.55 1.39 -1.69
CA ASN A 224 3.37 1.47 -2.90
C ASN A 224 2.86 2.54 -3.89
N ALA A 225 2.52 3.72 -3.37
CA ALA A 225 1.72 4.66 -4.14
C ALA A 225 2.44 5.19 -5.39
N GLN A 226 3.75 5.00 -5.48
CA GLN A 226 4.60 5.44 -6.58
C GLN A 226 4.97 4.29 -7.54
N GLY A 227 4.63 3.04 -7.22
CA GLY A 227 4.90 1.88 -8.06
C GLY A 227 6.36 1.42 -8.09
N ASP A 228 7.18 1.71 -7.08
CA ASP A 228 8.61 1.31 -7.07
C ASP A 228 8.85 -0.11 -6.53
N TRP A 229 7.83 -0.73 -5.94
CA TRP A 229 7.89 -2.10 -5.43
C TRP A 229 7.14 -3.03 -6.39
N LEU A 230 7.78 -4.14 -6.78
CA LEU A 230 7.13 -5.15 -7.61
C LEU A 230 6.15 -5.97 -6.76
N GLU A 231 4.95 -6.15 -7.29
CA GLU A 231 3.81 -6.80 -6.65
C GLU A 231 3.05 -7.66 -7.67
N THR A 232 2.27 -8.65 -7.20
CA THR A 232 1.42 -9.45 -8.08
C THR A 232 0.18 -8.69 -8.57
N ASP A 233 -0.33 -7.75 -7.79
CA ASP A 233 -1.49 -6.91 -8.10
C ASP A 233 -1.30 -5.55 -7.43
N THR A 234 -1.36 -4.47 -8.22
CA THR A 234 -1.25 -3.09 -7.71
C THR A 234 -2.59 -2.34 -7.71
N SER A 235 -3.66 -2.98 -8.20
CA SER A 235 -5.00 -2.40 -8.28
C SER A 235 -5.71 -2.35 -6.94
N ASN A 236 -5.22 -3.11 -5.96
CA ASN A 236 -5.83 -3.31 -4.64
C ASN A 236 -5.07 -2.61 -3.49
N ASN A 237 -4.10 -1.75 -3.82
CA ASN A 237 -3.21 -1.06 -2.86
C ASN A 237 -3.89 0.05 -2.05
N GLN A 238 -5.19 0.28 -2.27
CA GLN A 238 -5.88 1.47 -1.80
C GLN A 238 -7.04 1.13 -0.86
N SER A 239 -7.23 1.97 0.15
CA SER A 239 -8.41 1.95 1.01
C SER A 239 -8.79 3.36 1.40
N TRP A 240 -10.05 3.54 1.81
CA TRP A 240 -10.58 4.85 2.10
C TRP A 240 -11.62 4.86 3.22
N ALA A 241 -11.77 6.04 3.83
CA ALA A 241 -12.85 6.40 4.71
C ALA A 241 -13.44 7.75 4.28
N GLU A 242 -14.75 7.78 4.05
CA GLU A 242 -15.50 9.01 3.88
C GLU A 242 -15.88 9.51 5.27
N ILE A 243 -15.45 10.73 5.61
CA ILE A 243 -15.60 11.31 6.94
C ILE A 243 -16.31 12.65 6.86
N ARG A 244 -16.97 13.04 7.94
CA ARG A 244 -17.46 14.41 8.16
C ARG A 244 -16.67 15.03 9.30
N LEU A 245 -16.12 16.22 9.07
CA LEU A 245 -15.50 17.05 10.08
C LEU A 245 -16.51 18.12 10.52
N VAL A 246 -16.64 18.30 11.83
CA VAL A 246 -17.48 19.35 12.44
C VAL A 246 -16.68 20.06 13.51
N ASP A 247 -16.56 21.37 13.39
CA ASP A 247 -16.08 22.30 14.40
C ASP A 247 -17.27 22.66 15.29
N ASN A 248 -17.19 22.21 16.55
CA ASN A 248 -18.24 22.47 17.53
C ASN A 248 -17.89 23.68 18.42
N GLY A 249 -16.80 24.40 18.11
CA GLY A 249 -16.20 25.39 18.97
C GLY A 249 -15.61 24.80 20.25
N ALA A 250 -14.85 25.63 20.99
CA ALA A 250 -14.34 25.32 22.33
C ALA A 250 -13.58 23.98 22.47
N GLY A 251 -12.96 23.48 21.39
CA GLY A 251 -12.19 22.23 21.39
C GLY A 251 -13.04 20.95 21.38
N ALA A 252 -14.31 21.05 21.00
CA ALA A 252 -15.24 19.93 20.93
C ALA A 252 -15.39 19.36 19.51
N ASP A 253 -14.46 19.63 18.61
CA ASP A 253 -14.51 19.16 17.23
C ASP A 253 -14.72 17.65 17.15
N THR A 254 -15.56 17.24 16.21
CA THR A 254 -15.88 15.84 15.99
C THR A 254 -15.53 15.39 14.58
N VAL A 255 -15.21 14.10 14.48
CA VAL A 255 -15.13 13.40 13.21
C VAL A 255 -16.10 12.23 13.22
N GLU A 256 -16.95 12.18 12.19
CA GLU A 256 -17.88 11.10 11.96
C GLU A 256 -17.39 10.28 10.77
N VAL A 257 -17.26 8.96 10.93
CA VAL A 257 -16.96 8.06 9.81
C VAL A 257 -18.26 7.66 9.13
N LEU A 258 -18.49 8.14 7.91
CA LEU A 258 -19.72 7.92 7.16
C LEU A 258 -19.68 6.56 6.44
N ARG A 259 -18.57 6.28 5.75
CA ARG A 259 -18.40 5.07 4.93
C ARG A 259 -16.94 4.66 4.85
N THR A 260 -16.67 3.39 4.54
CA THR A 260 -15.33 2.88 4.31
C THR A 260 -15.28 1.86 3.19
N GLY A 261 -14.16 1.79 2.46
CA GLY A 261 -13.99 0.86 1.34
C GLY A 261 -12.54 0.60 0.99
N ARG A 262 -12.37 -0.23 -0.05
CA ARG A 262 -11.06 -0.68 -0.60
C ARG A 262 -10.98 -0.53 -2.12
N SER A 263 -11.98 0.12 -2.72
CA SER A 263 -11.89 0.51 -4.14
C SER A 263 -10.80 1.56 -4.32
N ALA A 264 -10.37 1.76 -5.57
CA ALA A 264 -9.45 2.83 -5.91
C ALA A 264 -9.99 4.19 -5.44
N CYS A 265 -9.16 4.96 -4.76
CA CYS A 265 -9.49 6.27 -4.21
C CYS A 265 -9.95 7.25 -5.28
N GLY A 266 -9.31 7.24 -6.46
CA GLY A 266 -9.72 8.10 -7.57
C GLY A 266 -11.16 7.82 -8.03
N SER A 267 -11.52 6.55 -8.20
CA SER A 267 -12.88 6.14 -8.56
C SER A 267 -13.88 6.48 -7.44
N GLN A 268 -13.51 6.24 -6.18
CA GLN A 268 -14.37 6.58 -5.06
C GLN A 268 -14.58 8.09 -4.91
N LEU A 269 -13.55 8.90 -5.18
CA LEU A 269 -13.64 10.36 -5.10
C LEU A 269 -14.72 10.90 -6.03
N LEU A 270 -14.81 10.38 -7.25
CA LEU A 270 -15.86 10.73 -8.21
C LEU A 270 -17.25 10.35 -7.67
N VAL A 271 -17.41 9.10 -7.24
CA VAL A 271 -18.68 8.59 -6.66
C VAL A 271 -19.13 9.41 -5.45
N SER A 272 -18.19 9.79 -4.58
CA SER A 272 -18.49 10.58 -3.38
C SER A 272 -18.88 12.03 -3.70
N ARG A 273 -18.27 12.64 -4.73
CA ARG A 273 -18.64 13.98 -5.20
C ARG A 273 -19.99 14.02 -5.89
N ASP A 274 -20.30 13.03 -6.73
CA ASP A 274 -21.62 12.92 -7.35
C ASP A 274 -22.73 12.82 -6.29
N ARG A 275 -22.50 12.03 -5.24
CA ARG A 275 -23.42 11.91 -4.11
C ARG A 275 -23.58 13.24 -3.35
N ALA A 276 -22.48 13.97 -3.15
CA ALA A 276 -22.51 15.28 -2.49
C ALA A 276 -23.33 16.31 -3.28
N LEU A 277 -23.17 16.34 -4.60
CA LEU A 277 -23.94 17.21 -5.50
C LEU A 277 -25.44 16.92 -5.43
N VAL A 278 -25.83 15.64 -5.49
CA VAL A 278 -27.25 15.24 -5.38
C VAL A 278 -27.84 15.61 -4.02
N ALA A 279 -27.08 15.44 -2.93
CA ALA A 279 -27.54 15.84 -1.59
C ALA A 279 -27.72 17.36 -1.46
N GLY A 280 -26.87 18.16 -2.11
CA GLY A 280 -26.95 19.63 -2.12
C GLY A 280 -28.08 20.20 -2.99
N MET A 281 -28.61 19.44 -3.94
CA MET A 281 -29.75 19.84 -4.79
C MET A 281 -31.13 19.64 -4.11
N GLY A 282 -31.16 19.11 -2.88
CA GLY A 282 -32.38 18.90 -2.10
C GLY A 282 -32.96 20.17 -1.47
N SER A 283 -33.57 21.04 -2.27
CA SER A 283 -34.76 21.87 -1.98
C SER A 283 -34.95 22.91 -3.09
N VAL A 284 -35.36 22.45 -4.28
CA VAL A 284 -36.01 23.36 -5.24
C VAL A 284 -37.42 23.58 -4.70
N PRO A 285 -37.84 24.81 -4.34
CA PRO A 285 -39.23 25.07 -4.04
C PRO A 285 -40.06 24.80 -5.30
N ASP A 286 -41.16 24.07 -5.18
CA ASP A 286 -42.10 23.82 -6.27
C ASP A 286 -42.43 25.11 -7.02
N LEU A 287 -41.95 25.19 -8.27
CA LEU A 287 -42.33 26.20 -9.25
C LEU A 287 -43.65 25.78 -9.93
N GLU A 288 -44.66 25.38 -9.14
CA GLU A 288 -46.04 25.16 -9.62
C GLU A 288 -47.05 25.95 -8.77
N ALA A 289 -46.79 27.23 -8.55
CA ALA A 289 -47.77 28.14 -7.95
C ALA A 289 -47.62 29.59 -8.43
N ARG A 290 -47.54 29.83 -9.74
CA ARG A 290 -47.65 31.19 -10.31
C ARG A 290 -48.39 31.26 -11.65
N GLU A 291 -49.46 30.47 -11.82
CA GLU A 291 -50.35 30.62 -12.99
C GLU A 291 -51.83 30.73 -12.65
N THR A 292 -52.16 31.36 -11.52
CA THR A 292 -53.54 31.78 -11.21
C THR A 292 -53.58 33.21 -10.67
N ALA A 293 -53.12 34.17 -11.47
CA ALA A 293 -53.36 35.60 -11.24
C ALA A 293 -53.28 36.40 -12.55
N ALA A 294 -54.12 36.06 -13.52
CA ALA A 294 -54.45 36.97 -14.61
C ALA A 294 -55.98 37.00 -14.76
N GLY A 295 -56.57 38.06 -14.21
CA GLY A 295 -58.01 38.30 -14.23
C GLY A 295 -58.52 38.52 -15.65
N GLY A 296 -59.54 37.75 -16.03
CA GLY A 296 -60.40 38.03 -17.18
C GLY A 296 -61.54 38.94 -16.76
N THR A 297 -61.56 40.16 -17.29
CA THR A 297 -62.71 41.09 -17.23
C THR A 297 -63.81 40.60 -18.18
N PRO A 298 -65.10 40.57 -17.79
CA PRO A 298 -66.17 40.18 -18.71
C PRO A 298 -66.53 41.34 -19.64
N LEU A 299 -66.57 41.07 -20.95
CA LEU A 299 -67.12 41.95 -21.97
C LEU A 299 -68.65 41.85 -21.95
N HIS A 300 -69.31 42.94 -21.60
CA HIS A 300 -70.73 43.17 -21.84
C HIS A 300 -70.87 43.85 -23.21
N LEU A 301 -71.64 43.25 -24.13
CA LEU A 301 -72.11 43.93 -25.33
C LEU A 301 -73.61 43.66 -25.46
N ASP A 302 -74.38 44.75 -25.39
CA ASP A 302 -75.80 44.83 -25.69
C ASP A 302 -76.08 44.43 -27.15
N SER A 303 -77.07 43.56 -27.36
CA SER A 303 -78.17 43.67 -28.33
C SER A 303 -79.10 42.45 -28.20
#